data_AF-A0A495ZHD7-F1
#
_entry.id   AF-A0A495ZHD7-F1
#
_cell.length_a   1.000
_cell.length_b   1.000
_cell.length_c   1.000
_cell.angle_alpha   90.00
_cell.angle_beta   90.00
_cell.angle_gamma   90.00
#
_symmetry.space_group_name_H-M   'P 1'
#
loop_
_entity.id
_entity.type
_entity.pdbx_description
1 polymer ?
#
loop_
_entity_poly.entity_id
_entity_poly.type
_entity_poly.pdbx_seq_one_letter_code
_entity_poly.pdbx_strand_id
1 'polypeptide(L)'
;MRKLRTWREYLIKRLASGLERASGYLQAALEESQIHGEPAVFLLALQTVIESQGGIPALAKQIETDPQILLEILNSNELPRVETLTAILNALGCQIAIQPVEAAESGGDNRDYFG
;
A
#
# COMPACT_ATOMS: atom_id res chain seq x y z
N MET A 1 19.47 -13.32 -14.54
CA MET A 1 18.37 -12.64 -13.83
C MET A 1 17.08 -13.48 -13.84
N ARG A 2 16.94 -14.52 -13.00
CA ARG A 2 15.75 -15.39 -12.94
C ARG A 2 15.06 -15.48 -11.57
N LYS A 3 15.63 -14.91 -10.50
CA LYS A 3 15.07 -14.98 -9.14
C LYS A 3 13.91 -14.02 -8.86
N LEU A 4 13.81 -12.91 -9.60
CA LEU A 4 12.77 -11.88 -9.37
C LEU A 4 11.39 -12.28 -9.89
N ARG A 5 11.30 -13.02 -11.00
CA ARG A 5 10.01 -13.52 -11.52
C ARG A 5 9.37 -14.49 -10.54
N THR A 6 10.15 -15.46 -10.04
CA THR A 6 9.65 -16.45 -9.08
C THR A 6 9.23 -15.84 -7.75
N TRP A 7 9.96 -14.83 -7.24
CA TRP A 7 9.57 -14.13 -6.01
C TRP A 7 8.31 -13.29 -6.19
N ARG A 8 8.21 -12.56 -7.31
CA ARG A 8 7.03 -11.73 -7.62
C ARG A 8 5.79 -12.59 -7.87
N GLU A 9 5.91 -13.68 -8.62
CA GLU A 9 4.82 -14.65 -8.84
C GLU A 9 4.38 -15.31 -7.52
N TYR A 10 5.34 -15.68 -6.66
CA TYR A 10 5.03 -16.19 -5.32
C TYR A 10 4.31 -15.16 -4.46
N LEU A 11 4.77 -13.90 -4.47
CA LEU A 11 4.17 -12.80 -3.74
C LEU A 11 2.74 -12.53 -4.21
N ILE A 12 2.51 -12.48 -5.53
CA ILE A 12 1.19 -12.34 -6.15
C ILE A 12 0.27 -13.47 -5.69
N LYS A 13 0.73 -14.73 -5.76
CA LYS A 13 -0.06 -15.90 -5.33
C LYS A 13 -0.37 -15.85 -3.83
N ARG A 14 0.56 -15.34 -3.02
CA ARG A 14 0.39 -15.17 -1.57
C ARG A 14 -0.58 -14.02 -1.25
N LEU A 15 -0.57 -12.92 -1.99
CA LEU A 15 -1.50 -11.81 -1.80
C LEU A 15 -2.92 -12.15 -2.26
N ALA A 16 -3.06 -12.95 -3.32
CA ALA A 16 -4.34 -13.50 -3.77
C ALA A 16 -5.02 -14.44 -2.75
N SER A 17 -4.27 -14.93 -1.74
CA SER A 17 -4.77 -15.91 -0.77
C SER A 17 -5.59 -15.28 0.38
N GLY A 18 -5.78 -13.96 0.41
CA GLY A 18 -6.68 -13.30 1.34
C GLY A 18 -6.48 -11.79 1.46
N LEU A 19 -7.58 -11.05 1.59
CA LEU A 19 -7.64 -9.59 1.71
C LEU A 19 -6.79 -9.07 2.88
N GLU A 20 -6.74 -9.79 4.00
CA GLU A 20 -5.95 -9.41 5.17
C GLU A 20 -4.45 -9.31 4.84
N ARG A 21 -3.91 -10.26 4.05
CA ARG A 21 -2.50 -10.22 3.63
C ARG A 21 -2.22 -9.07 2.67
N ALA A 22 -3.16 -8.80 1.76
CA ALA A 22 -3.05 -7.66 0.85
C ALA A 22 -3.06 -6.34 1.61
N SER A 23 -3.98 -6.18 2.56
CA SER A 23 -4.07 -4.98 3.39
C SER A 23 -2.82 -4.76 4.25
N GLY A 24 -2.32 -5.80 4.93
CA GLY A 24 -1.08 -5.70 5.72
C GLY A 24 0.15 -5.39 4.88
N TYR A 25 0.22 -5.91 3.65
CA TYR A 25 1.30 -5.57 2.72
C TYR A 25 1.24 -4.11 2.26
N LEU A 26 0.04 -3.60 1.94
CA LEU A 26 -0.14 -2.18 1.58
C LEU A 26 0.16 -1.25 2.75
N GLN A 27 -0.25 -1.63 3.97
CA GLN A 27 0.04 -0.86 5.16
C GLN A 27 1.56 -0.75 5.40
N ALA A 28 2.27 -1.87 5.39
CA ALA A 28 3.73 -1.86 5.56
C ALA A 28 4.45 -1.05 4.47
N ALA A 29 3.98 -1.15 3.21
CA ALA A 29 4.53 -0.36 2.11
C ALA A 29 4.24 1.14 2.26
N LEU A 30 3.08 1.51 2.82
CA LEU A 30 2.74 2.90 3.09
C LEU A 30 3.60 3.48 4.22
N GLU A 31 3.77 2.74 5.31
CA GLU A 31 4.64 3.10 6.43
C GLU A 31 6.08 3.33 5.95
N GLU A 32 6.63 2.40 5.18
CA GLU A 32 7.99 2.54 4.61
C GLU A 32 8.10 3.75 3.68
N SER A 33 7.08 3.98 2.85
CA SER A 33 7.06 5.14 1.95
C SER A 33 7.03 6.47 2.71
N GLN A 34 6.39 6.51 3.89
CA GLN A 34 6.37 7.70 4.75
C GLN A 34 7.70 7.91 5.48
N ILE A 35 8.34 6.83 5.93
CA ILE A 35 9.65 6.88 6.61
C ILE A 35 10.73 7.39 5.64
N HIS A 36 10.74 6.88 4.40
CA HIS A 36 11.75 7.22 3.41
C HIS A 36 11.36 8.39 2.49
N GLY A 37 10.11 8.84 2.53
CA GLY A 37 9.59 9.87 1.62
C GLY A 37 9.53 9.41 0.16
N GLU A 38 9.40 8.10 -0.08
CA GLU A 38 9.41 7.48 -1.41
C GLU A 38 8.04 6.92 -1.79
N PRO A 39 7.13 7.75 -2.34
CA PRO A 39 5.77 7.32 -2.70
C PRO A 39 5.75 6.21 -3.76
N ALA A 40 6.79 6.10 -4.59
CA ALA A 40 6.94 5.01 -5.57
C ALA A 40 6.93 3.61 -4.94
N VAL A 41 7.42 3.47 -3.70
CA VAL A 41 7.43 2.18 -3.00
C VAL A 41 5.99 1.70 -2.75
N PHE A 42 5.14 2.61 -2.28
CA PHE A 42 3.73 2.33 -2.06
C PHE A 42 2.99 2.06 -3.38
N LEU A 43 3.26 2.84 -4.43
CA LEU A 43 2.63 2.63 -5.74
C LEU A 43 3.01 1.28 -6.37
N LEU A 44 4.26 0.86 -6.22
CA LEU A 44 4.71 -0.46 -6.67
C LEU A 44 4.04 -1.59 -5.89
N ALA A 45 3.86 -1.42 -4.58
CA ALA A 45 3.10 -2.36 -3.76
C ALA A 45 1.63 -2.44 -4.21
N LEU A 46 1.02 -1.30 -4.52
CA LEU A 46 -0.34 -1.20 -5.03
C LEU A 46 -0.50 -1.94 -6.36
N GLN A 47 0.41 -1.75 -7.31
CA GLN A 47 0.44 -2.50 -8.58
C GLN A 47 0.50 -4.01 -8.33
N THR A 48 1.34 -4.46 -7.39
CA THR A 48 1.49 -5.89 -7.07
C THR A 48 0.20 -6.49 -6.52
N VAL A 49 -0.51 -5.75 -5.65
CA VAL A 49 -1.80 -6.18 -5.11
C VAL A 49 -2.87 -6.20 -6.21
N ILE A 50 -2.92 -5.18 -7.06
CA ILE A 50 -3.84 -5.13 -8.21
C ILE A 50 -3.63 -6.35 -9.12
N GLU A 51 -2.39 -6.69 -9.45
CA GLU A 51 -2.06 -7.89 -10.23
C GLU A 51 -2.50 -9.19 -9.56
N SER A 52 -2.45 -9.27 -8.23
CA SER A 52 -2.94 -10.44 -7.48
C SER A 52 -4.47 -10.58 -7.46
N GLN A 53 -5.20 -9.49 -7.63
CA GLN A 53 -6.67 -9.46 -7.54
C GLN A 53 -7.38 -9.48 -8.92
N GLY A 54 -6.65 -9.70 -10.01
CA GLY A 54 -7.21 -9.75 -11.37
C GLY A 54 -6.64 -8.70 -12.34
N GLY A 55 -5.70 -7.89 -11.89
CA GLY A 55 -4.93 -6.95 -12.69
C GLY A 55 -5.59 -5.59 -12.93
N ILE A 56 -4.83 -4.71 -13.57
CA ILE A 56 -5.24 -3.36 -13.98
C ILE A 56 -6.59 -3.35 -14.71
N PRO A 57 -6.89 -4.23 -15.70
CA PRO A 57 -8.15 -4.12 -16.43
C PRO A 57 -9.38 -4.47 -15.59
N ALA A 58 -9.25 -5.39 -14.62
CA ALA A 58 -10.35 -5.72 -13.71
C ALA A 58 -10.65 -4.54 -12.79
N LEU A 59 -9.61 -3.91 -12.25
CA LEU A 59 -9.75 -2.74 -11.39
C LEU A 59 -10.34 -1.55 -12.16
N ALA A 60 -9.81 -1.25 -13.34
CA ALA A 60 -10.24 -0.13 -14.18
C ALA A 60 -11.75 -0.20 -14.50
N LYS A 61 -12.27 -1.41 -14.75
CA LYS A 61 -13.70 -1.65 -14.94
C LYS A 61 -14.53 -1.38 -13.67
N GLN A 62 -13.98 -1.68 -12.50
CA GLN A 62 -14.66 -1.53 -11.21
C GLN A 62 -14.72 -0.06 -10.74
N ILE A 63 -13.71 0.74 -11.08
CA ILE A 63 -13.66 2.19 -10.78
C ILE A 63 -14.07 3.07 -11.97
N GLU A 64 -14.64 2.48 -13.03
CA GLU A 64 -15.08 3.15 -14.26
C GLU A 64 -14.04 4.14 -14.82
N THR A 65 -12.76 3.79 -14.72
CA THR A 65 -11.62 4.62 -15.13
C THR A 65 -10.89 3.98 -16.29
N ASP A 66 -10.25 4.78 -17.14
CA ASP A 66 -9.43 4.26 -18.23
C ASP A 66 -8.19 3.53 -17.67
N PRO A 67 -7.90 2.29 -18.13
CA PRO A 67 -6.77 1.52 -17.65
C PRO A 67 -5.41 2.18 -17.94
N GLN A 68 -5.29 3.00 -18.99
CA GLN A 68 -4.07 3.75 -19.28
C GLN A 68 -3.88 4.88 -18.27
N ILE A 69 -4.94 5.62 -17.94
CA ILE A 69 -4.90 6.66 -16.91
C ILE A 69 -4.53 6.06 -15.55
N LEU A 70 -5.13 4.92 -15.20
CA LEU A 70 -4.79 4.20 -13.97
C LEU A 70 -3.32 3.76 -13.97
N LEU A 71 -2.80 3.30 -15.11
CA LEU A 71 -1.41 2.89 -15.25
C LEU A 71 -0.45 4.09 -15.16
N GLU A 72 -0.81 5.25 -15.72
CA GLU A 72 -0.04 6.49 -15.59
C GLU A 72 0.01 6.95 -14.13
N ILE A 73 -1.12 6.90 -13.43
CA ILE A 73 -1.20 7.22 -12.00
C ILE A 73 -0.29 6.28 -11.18
N LEU A 74 -0.32 4.99 -11.47
CA LEU A 74 0.47 3.99 -10.75
C LEU A 74 1.96 4.03 -11.08
N ASN A 75 2.35 4.53 -12.26
CA ASN A 75 3.75 4.72 -12.65
C ASN A 75 4.28 6.13 -12.34
N SER A 76 3.41 7.02 -11.87
CA SER A 76 3.84 8.34 -11.40
C SER A 76 4.73 8.18 -10.16
N ASN A 77 5.60 9.15 -9.93
CA ASN A 77 6.45 9.18 -8.73
C ASN A 77 5.81 9.97 -7.59
N GLU A 78 4.50 10.19 -7.65
CA GLU A 78 3.74 11.05 -6.75
C GLU A 78 2.46 10.33 -6.33
N LEU A 79 2.07 10.50 -5.07
CA LEU A 79 0.84 9.92 -4.56
C LEU A 79 -0.36 10.54 -5.29
N PRO A 80 -1.29 9.72 -5.81
CA PRO A 80 -2.51 10.24 -6.42
C PRO A 80 -3.34 11.03 -5.40
N ARG A 81 -4.30 11.81 -5.93
CA ARG A 81 -5.31 12.46 -5.10
C ARG A 81 -5.97 11.44 -4.19
N VAL A 82 -6.30 11.87 -2.96
CA VAL A 82 -6.94 11.03 -1.95
C VAL A 82 -8.23 10.39 -2.49
N GLU A 83 -8.99 11.10 -3.32
CA GLU A 83 -10.19 10.59 -4.00
C GLU A 83 -9.88 9.36 -4.86
N THR A 84 -8.86 9.46 -5.72
CA THR A 84 -8.41 8.38 -6.60
C THR A 84 -7.83 7.21 -5.80
N LEU A 85 -7.02 7.51 -4.79
CA LEU A 85 -6.45 6.49 -3.91
C LEU A 85 -7.55 5.72 -3.17
N THR A 86 -8.55 6.43 -2.67
CA THR A 86 -9.70 5.83 -1.98
C THR A 86 -10.51 4.96 -2.93
N ALA A 87 -10.75 5.39 -4.17
CA ALA A 87 -11.44 4.59 -5.19
C ALA A 87 -10.69 3.28 -5.49
N ILE A 88 -9.37 3.35 -5.67
CA ILE A 88 -8.52 2.18 -5.90
C ILE A 88 -8.54 1.23 -4.71
N LEU A 89 -8.35 1.75 -3.49
CA LEU A 89 -8.34 0.92 -2.28
C LEU A 89 -9.70 0.26 -2.05
N ASN A 90 -10.80 1.00 -2.20
CA ASN A 90 -12.15 0.45 -2.06
C ASN A 90 -12.40 -0.68 -3.05
N ALA A 91 -11.94 -0.52 -4.30
CA ALA A 91 -12.07 -1.56 -5.30
C ALA A 91 -11.25 -2.82 -4.96
N LEU A 92 -10.14 -2.66 -4.24
CA LEU A 92 -9.32 -3.75 -3.70
C LEU A 92 -9.83 -4.31 -2.37
N GLY A 93 -10.94 -3.78 -1.81
CA GLY A 93 -11.50 -4.17 -0.51
C GLY A 93 -10.81 -3.53 0.70
N CYS A 94 -9.98 -2.51 0.49
CA CYS A 94 -9.27 -1.76 1.53
C CYS A 94 -9.86 -0.36 1.70
N GLN A 95 -9.66 0.27 2.86
CA GLN A 95 -10.02 1.66 3.08
C GLN A 95 -8.87 2.41 3.77
N ILE A 96 -8.81 3.73 3.58
CA ILE A 96 -7.88 4.58 4.33
C ILE A 96 -8.46 4.82 5.71
N ALA A 97 -7.66 4.61 6.76
CA ALA A 97 -8.03 4.88 8.13
C ALA A 97 -7.06 5.88 8.76
N ILE A 98 -7.57 6.73 9.65
CA ILE A 98 -6.76 7.63 10.46
C ILE A 98 -6.46 6.92 11.78
N GLN A 99 -5.18 6.77 12.10
CA GLN A 99 -4.72 6.20 13.36
C GLN A 99 -3.89 7.25 14.12
N PRO A 100 -3.92 7.25 15.47
CA PRO A 100 -3.03 8.09 16.23
C PRO A 100 -1.59 7.73 15.89
N VAL A 101 -0.76 8.74 15.63
CA VAL A 101 0.69 8.53 15.59
C VAL A 101 1.08 8.17 17.01
N GLU A 102 1.63 6.97 17.21
CA GLU A 102 2.19 6.57 18.50
C GLU A 102 3.25 7.63 18.82
N ALA A 103 2.93 8.52 19.74
CA ALA A 103 3.85 9.55 20.17
C ALA A 103 5.02 8.79 20.78
N ALA A 104 6.15 8.79 20.08
CA ALA A 104 7.41 8.22 20.56
C ALA A 104 7.50 8.55 22.05
N GLU A 105 7.42 7.51 22.88
CA GLU A 105 7.31 7.65 24.31
C GLU A 105 8.43 8.59 24.75
N SER A 106 8.05 9.83 25.06
CA SER A 106 8.93 10.73 25.77
C SER A 106 9.03 10.07 27.12
N GLY A 107 10.09 9.28 27.28
CA GLY A 107 10.50 8.67 28.53
C GLY A 107 10.71 9.77 29.55
N GLY A 108 9.61 10.21 30.14
CA GLY A 108 9.57 10.75 31.49
C GLY A 108 9.83 9.58 32.41
N ASP A 109 11.09 9.13 32.44
CA ASP A 109 11.66 8.46 33.60
C ASP A 109 11.59 9.48 34.74
N ASN A 110 10.42 9.50 35.38
CA ASN A 110 10.19 10.11 36.66
C ASN A 110 11.15 9.41 37.61
N ARG A 111 12.35 9.96 37.74
CA ARG A 111 13.22 9.61 38.86
C ARG A 111 12.57 10.17 40.11
N ASP A 112 11.67 9.38 40.65
CA ASP A 112 11.36 9.33 42.07
C ASP A 112 12.70 9.04 42.81
N TYR A 113 13.51 10.08 42.98
CA TYR A 113 14.58 10.11 43.97
C TYR A 113 13.91 10.23 45.35
N PHE A 114 13.52 9.08 45.88
CA PHE A 114 13.43 8.86 47.32
C PHE A 114 14.85 8.78 47.90
N GLY A 115 15.12 9.59 48.93
CA GLY A 115 16.36 9.58 49.70
C GLY A 115 16.56 10.86 50.48
#